data_AF-A0A318NQW9-F1
#
_entry.id   AF-A0A318NQW9-F1
#
_cell.length_a   1.000
_cell.length_b   1.000
_cell.length_c   1.000
_cell.angle_alpha   90.00
_cell.angle_beta   90.00
_cell.angle_gamma   90.00
#
_symmetry.space_group_name_H-M   'P 1'
#
loop_
_entity.id
_entity.type
_entity.pdbx_description
1 polymer ?
#
loop_
_entity_poly.entity_id
_entity_poly.type
_entity_poly.pdbx_seq_one_letter_code
_entity_poly.pdbx_strand_id
1 'polypeptide(L)'
;MDPLDVDVDSVRRGAEELVQAKEAVGQAFEAFQAAVGSYADAFGGDDIGMLLGVAHQACVDGLTECLSTNLTELENYAAGLHSMAEGYRAVEEGVTDIFQSILGKLGG
;
A
#
# COMPACT_ATOMS: atom_id res chain seq x y z
N MET A 1 23.88 8.71 -18.64
CA MET A 1 22.99 8.19 -17.60
C MET A 1 23.89 7.81 -16.47
N ASP A 2 23.80 8.50 -15.34
CA ASP A 2 24.56 8.12 -14.15
C ASP A 2 24.05 6.76 -13.65
N PRO A 3 24.93 5.89 -13.14
CA PRO A 3 24.51 4.62 -12.57
C PRO A 3 23.55 4.89 -11.41
N LEU A 4 22.38 4.23 -11.46
CA LEU A 4 21.38 4.32 -10.41
C LEU A 4 21.93 3.57 -9.19
N ASP A 5 22.31 4.30 -8.15
CA ASP A 5 22.70 3.73 -6.86
C ASP A 5 21.43 3.41 -6.06
N VAL A 6 21.16 2.12 -5.86
CA VAL A 6 19.95 1.64 -5.19
C VAL A 6 20.32 0.87 -3.94
N ASP A 7 19.94 1.41 -2.79
CA ASP A 7 19.99 0.70 -1.51
C ASP A 7 18.79 -0.24 -1.40
N VAL A 8 19.01 -1.51 -1.76
CA VAL A 8 18.01 -2.58 -1.77
C VAL A 8 17.40 -2.81 -0.38
N ASP A 9 18.18 -2.68 0.69
CA ASP A 9 17.67 -2.85 2.06
C ASP A 9 16.75 -1.69 2.46
N SER A 10 17.08 -0.46 2.04
CA SER A 10 16.18 0.68 2.22
C SER A 10 14.88 0.55 1.43
N VAL A 11 14.94 0.03 0.19
CA VAL A 11 13.74 -0.25 -0.62
C VAL A 11 12.84 -1.29 0.06
N ARG A 12 13.43 -2.39 0.55
CA ARG A 12 12.67 -3.44 1.24
C ARG A 12 12.02 -2.93 2.53
N ARG A 13 12.77 -2.14 3.32
CA ARG A 13 12.23 -1.54 4.54
C ARG A 13 11.08 -0.58 4.23
N GLY A 14 11.22 0.25 3.20
CA GLY A 14 10.15 1.15 2.76
C GLY A 14 8.88 0.39 2.32
N ALA A 15 9.05 -0.77 1.68
CA ALA A 15 7.93 -1.65 1.34
C ALA A 15 7.21 -2.17 2.60
N GLU A 16 7.96 -2.65 3.58
CA GLU A 16 7.42 -3.11 4.87
C GLU A 16 6.70 -1.99 5.65
N GLU A 17 7.26 -0.77 5.64
CA GLU A 17 6.66 0.41 6.25
C GLU A 17 5.34 0.80 5.56
N LEU A 18 5.25 0.69 4.22
CA LEU A 18 4.01 0.92 3.48
C LEU A 18 2.94 -0.12 3.81
N VAL A 19 3.31 -1.40 3.98
CA VAL A 19 2.37 -2.45 4.42
C VAL A 19 1.81 -2.12 5.81
N GLN A 20 2.66 -1.73 6.75
CA GLN A 20 2.22 -1.34 8.10
C GLN A 20 1.32 -0.11 8.07
N ALA A 21 1.65 0.89 7.25
CA ALA A 21 0.82 2.08 7.07
C ALA A 21 -0.55 1.74 6.48
N LYS A 22 -0.61 0.86 5.47
CA LYS A 22 -1.85 0.35 4.90
C LYS A 22 -2.70 -0.33 5.98
N GLU A 23 -2.12 -1.21 6.78
CA GLU A 23 -2.85 -1.90 7.86
C GLU A 23 -3.41 -0.92 8.89
N ALA A 24 -2.62 0.07 9.32
CA ALA A 24 -3.06 1.08 10.26
C ALA A 24 -4.22 1.94 9.70
N VAL A 25 -4.14 2.36 8.44
CA VAL A 25 -5.21 3.10 7.77
C VAL A 25 -6.45 2.23 7.59
N GLY A 26 -6.29 0.95 7.23
CA GLY A 26 -7.38 -0.01 7.10
C GLY A 26 -8.17 -0.18 8.39
N GLN A 27 -7.47 -0.40 9.52
CA GLN A 27 -8.10 -0.51 10.84
C GLN A 27 -8.83 0.78 11.25
N ALA A 28 -8.21 1.94 11.01
CA ALA A 28 -8.84 3.22 11.30
C ALA A 28 -10.11 3.44 10.45
N PHE A 29 -10.07 3.01 9.18
CA PHE A 29 -11.19 3.11 8.26
C PHE A 29 -12.35 2.17 8.62
N GLU A 30 -12.06 0.93 9.05
CA GLU A 30 -13.07 0.01 9.58
C GLU A 30 -13.74 0.58 10.83
N ALA A 31 -12.96 1.13 11.76
CA ALA A 31 -13.48 1.77 12.96
C ALA A 31 -14.36 2.99 12.62
N PHE A 32 -13.96 3.79 11.63
CA PHE A 32 -14.77 4.89 11.11
C PHE A 32 -16.10 4.38 10.55
N GLN A 33 -16.10 3.37 9.69
CA GLN A 33 -17.32 2.80 9.09
C GLN A 33 -18.28 2.28 10.16
N ALA A 34 -17.78 1.60 11.19
CA ALA A 34 -18.59 1.15 12.31
C ALA A 34 -19.22 2.33 13.08
N ALA A 35 -18.44 3.39 13.32
CA ALA A 35 -18.92 4.58 14.02
C ALA A 35 -20.00 5.31 13.20
N VAL A 36 -19.78 5.56 11.91
CA VAL A 36 -20.77 6.27 11.07
C VAL A 36 -22.02 5.43 10.79
N GLY A 37 -21.88 4.11 10.65
CA GLY A 37 -23.03 3.21 10.53
C GLY A 37 -23.98 3.31 11.72
N SER A 38 -23.47 3.58 12.92
CA SER A 38 -24.31 3.76 14.11
C SER A 38 -25.20 5.02 14.08
N TYR A 39 -24.87 6.01 13.22
CA TYR A 39 -25.65 7.24 13.08
C TYR A 39 -26.70 7.18 11.97
N ALA A 40 -26.70 6.15 11.13
CA ALA A 40 -27.61 6.06 9.98
C ALA A 40 -29.09 6.12 10.39
N ASP A 41 -29.45 5.53 11.53
CA ASP A 41 -30.82 5.51 12.05
C ASP A 41 -31.14 6.72 12.97
N ALA A 42 -30.17 7.59 13.23
CA ALA A 42 -30.30 8.67 14.22
C ALA A 42 -31.07 9.90 13.69
N PHE A 43 -31.24 10.01 12.37
CA PHE A 43 -31.78 11.22 11.74
C PHE A 43 -33.31 11.33 11.75
N GLY A 44 -34.02 10.25 12.08
CA GLY A 44 -35.49 10.22 12.07
C GLY A 44 -36.08 10.07 10.66
N GLY A 45 -37.40 9.91 10.59
CA GLY A 45 -38.13 9.59 9.35
C GLY A 45 -38.95 10.73 8.75
N ASP A 46 -38.82 11.96 9.26
CA ASP A 46 -39.45 13.13 8.65
C ASP A 46 -38.63 13.65 7.45
N ASP A 47 -39.15 14.65 6.74
CA ASP A 47 -38.50 15.19 5.54
C ASP A 47 -37.09 15.73 5.80
N ILE A 48 -36.85 16.28 7.00
CA ILE A 48 -35.54 16.78 7.41
C ILE A 48 -34.59 15.60 7.68
N GLY A 49 -35.07 14.59 8.42
CA GLY A 49 -34.33 13.37 8.72
C GLY A 49 -33.93 12.60 7.46
N MET A 50 -34.83 12.50 6.48
CA MET A 50 -34.54 11.90 5.18
C MET A 50 -33.45 12.67 4.42
N LEU A 51 -33.51 14.01 4.38
CA LEU A 51 -32.48 14.83 3.73
C LEU A 51 -31.11 14.69 4.42
N LEU A 52 -31.10 14.64 5.77
CA LEU A 52 -29.88 14.40 6.54
C LEU A 52 -29.32 13.01 6.28
N GLY A 53 -30.16 11.98 6.20
CA GLY A 53 -29.74 10.63 5.84
C GLY A 53 -29.09 10.56 4.45
N VAL A 54 -29.65 11.24 3.46
CA VAL A 54 -29.07 11.32 2.11
C VAL A 54 -27.72 12.05 2.12
N ALA A 55 -27.62 13.18 2.82
CA ALA A 55 -26.37 13.94 2.93
C ALA A 55 -25.29 13.12 3.66
N HIS A 56 -25.66 12.44 4.75
CA HIS A 56 -24.77 11.53 5.47
C HIS A 56 -24.25 10.42 4.56
N GLN A 57 -25.14 9.73 3.83
CA GLN A 57 -24.75 8.67 2.92
C GLN A 57 -23.79 9.16 1.83
N ALA A 58 -24.07 10.31 1.21
CA ALA A 58 -23.20 10.88 0.19
C ALA A 58 -21.78 11.19 0.71
N CYS A 59 -21.67 11.69 1.95
CA CYS A 59 -20.37 11.91 2.58
C CYS A 59 -19.65 10.60 2.91
N VAL A 60 -20.35 9.60 3.43
CA VAL A 60 -19.78 8.28 3.74
C VAL A 60 -19.30 7.59 2.48
N ASP A 61 -20.07 7.62 1.40
CA ASP A 61 -19.73 7.01 0.12
C ASP A 61 -18.47 7.66 -0.48
N GLY A 62 -18.44 9.00 -0.52
CA GLY A 62 -17.29 9.74 -1.06
C GLY A 62 -15.99 9.48 -0.28
N LEU A 63 -16.08 9.40 1.05
CA LEU A 63 -14.91 9.05 1.86
C LEU A 63 -14.51 7.58 1.68
N THR A 64 -15.48 6.67 1.58
CA THR A 64 -15.25 5.24 1.38
C THR A 64 -14.54 4.96 0.08
N GLU A 65 -14.96 5.60 -1.01
CA GLU A 65 -14.29 5.51 -2.31
C GLU A 65 -12.85 6.00 -2.21
N CYS A 66 -12.63 7.21 -1.68
CA CYS A 66 -11.30 7.81 -1.57
C CYS A 66 -10.33 6.94 -0.76
N LEU A 67 -10.75 6.47 0.42
CA LEU A 67 -9.90 5.66 1.28
C LEU A 67 -9.64 4.26 0.70
N SER A 68 -10.64 3.64 0.07
CA SER A 68 -10.48 2.33 -0.56
C SER A 68 -9.50 2.38 -1.74
N THR A 69 -9.58 3.41 -2.58
CA THR A 69 -8.62 3.64 -3.66
C THR A 69 -7.22 3.85 -3.10
N ASN A 70 -7.05 4.70 -2.08
CA ASN A 70 -5.74 4.95 -1.49
C ASN A 70 -5.12 3.70 -0.85
N LEU A 71 -5.92 2.86 -0.16
CA LEU A 71 -5.46 1.59 0.40
C LEU A 71 -4.98 0.62 -0.67
N THR A 72 -5.65 0.59 -1.82
CA THR A 72 -5.26 -0.22 -2.97
C THR A 72 -3.95 0.28 -3.57
N GLU A 73 -3.78 1.61 -3.71
CA GLU A 73 -2.54 2.19 -4.22
C GLU A 73 -1.35 1.94 -3.28
N LEU A 74 -1.54 2.03 -1.96
CA LEU A 74 -0.49 1.69 -0.99
C LEU A 74 -0.03 0.23 -1.12
N GLU A 75 -0.97 -0.69 -1.34
CA GLU A 75 -0.65 -2.10 -1.61
C GLU A 75 0.16 -2.26 -2.90
N ASN A 76 -0.27 -1.58 -3.97
CA ASN A 76 0.43 -1.62 -5.26
C ASN A 76 1.86 -1.06 -5.14
N TYR A 77 2.05 0.02 -4.38
CA TYR A 77 3.38 0.59 -4.15
C TYR A 77 4.27 -0.34 -3.31
N ALA A 78 3.73 -0.92 -2.23
CA ALA A 78 4.47 -1.89 -1.43
C ALA A 78 4.90 -3.11 -2.26
N ALA A 79 3.99 -3.66 -3.06
CA ALA A 79 4.28 -4.77 -3.96
C ALA A 79 5.33 -4.40 -5.02
N GLY A 80 5.24 -3.19 -5.59
CA GLY A 80 6.22 -2.66 -6.52
C GLY A 80 7.62 -2.55 -5.93
N LEU A 81 7.74 -2.01 -4.71
CA LEU A 81 9.02 -1.90 -4.02
C LEU A 81 9.61 -3.27 -3.68
N HIS A 82 8.78 -4.22 -3.22
CA HIS A 82 9.24 -5.60 -3.00
C HIS A 82 9.75 -6.23 -4.30
N SER A 83 9.01 -6.09 -5.40
CA SER A 83 9.44 -6.62 -6.69
C SER A 83 10.74 -5.97 -7.18
N MET A 84 10.93 -4.67 -6.92
CA MET A 84 12.20 -3.98 -7.24
C MET A 84 13.35 -4.53 -6.41
N ALA A 85 13.17 -4.69 -5.10
CA ALA A 85 14.21 -5.20 -4.21
C ALA A 85 14.65 -6.62 -4.61
N GLU A 86 13.70 -7.52 -4.88
CA GLU A 86 13.98 -8.88 -5.36
C GLU A 86 14.67 -8.87 -6.73
N GLY A 87 14.25 -7.96 -7.62
CA GLY A 87 14.87 -7.79 -8.93
C GLY A 87 16.34 -7.38 -8.86
N TYR A 88 16.67 -6.39 -8.03
CA TYR A 88 18.07 -5.97 -7.83
C TYR A 88 18.92 -7.08 -7.24
N ARG A 89 18.41 -7.76 -6.21
CA ARG A 89 19.11 -8.88 -5.58
C ARG A 89 19.41 -10.01 -6.56
N ALA A 90 18.43 -10.40 -7.37
CA ALA A 90 18.61 -11.46 -8.37
C ALA A 90 19.67 -11.09 -9.44
N VAL A 91 19.75 -9.81 -9.82
CA VAL A 91 20.78 -9.31 -10.73
C VAL A 91 22.16 -9.36 -10.07
N GLU A 92 22.29 -8.91 -8.83
CA GLU A 92 23.56 -8.95 -8.09
C GLU A 92 24.07 -10.38 -7.85
N GLU A 93 23.19 -11.29 -7.46
CA GLU A 93 23.49 -12.71 -7.28
C GLU A 93 23.94 -13.33 -8.62
N GLY A 94 23.21 -13.07 -9.71
CA GLY A 94 23.57 -13.57 -11.05
C GLY A 94 24.91 -13.02 -11.55
N VAL A 95 25.22 -11.76 -11.30
CA VAL A 95 26.53 -11.16 -11.63
C VAL A 95 27.64 -11.84 -10.84
N THR A 96 27.43 -12.05 -9.54
CA THR A 96 28.39 -12.72 -8.65
C THR A 96 28.69 -14.15 -9.12
N ASP A 97 27.65 -14.91 -9.47
CA ASP A 97 27.77 -16.29 -9.97
C ASP A 97 28.56 -16.36 -11.28
N ILE A 98 28.31 -15.43 -12.21
CA ILE A 98 29.05 -15.34 -13.48
C ILE A 98 30.53 -15.07 -13.21
N PHE A 99 30.84 -14.11 -12.32
CA PHE A 99 32.23 -13.79 -11.97
C PHE A 99 32.93 -14.97 -11.29
N GLN A 100 32.27 -15.65 -10.35
CA GLN A 100 32.80 -16.87 -9.73
C GLN A 100 33.04 -17.98 -10.75
N SER A 101 32.12 -18.16 -11.71
CA SER A 101 32.28 -19.12 -12.81
C SER A 101 33.48 -18.80 -13.70
N ILE A 102 33.67 -17.52 -14.05
CA ILE A 102 34.82 -17.06 -14.85
C ILE A 102 36.12 -17.25 -14.09
N LEU A 103 36.18 -16.86 -12.81
CA LEU A 103 37.36 -17.06 -11.96
C LEU A 103 37.72 -18.54 -11.82
N GLY A 104 36.72 -19.41 -11.62
CA GLY A 104 36.94 -20.86 -11.59
C GLY A 104 37.45 -21.42 -12.93
N LYS A 105 36.99 -20.88 -14.07
CA LYS A 105 37.46 -21.29 -15.40
C LYS A 105 38.86 -20.77 -15.74
N LEU A 106 39.27 -19.64 -15.17
CA LEU A 106 40.58 -19.02 -15.41
C LEU A 106 41.68 -19.57 -14.49
N GLY A 107 41.39 -20.60 -13.69
CA GLY A 107 42.39 -21.30 -12.89
C GLY A 107 42.59 -20.70 -11.50
N GLY A 108 41.49 -20.44 -10.79
CA GLY A 108 41.52 -20.52 -9.32
C GLY A 108 42.04 -21.87 -8.84
#